data_AF-A0A934F9P6-F1
#
_entry.id   AF-A0A934F9P6-F1
#
_cell.length_a   1.000
_cell.length_b   1.000
_cell.length_c   1.000
_cell.angle_alpha   90.00
_cell.angle_beta   90.00
_cell.angle_gamma   90.00
#
_symmetry.space_group_name_H-M   'P 1'
#
loop_
_entity.id
_entity.type
_entity.pdbx_description
1 polymer ?
#
loop_
_entity_poly.entity_id
_entity_poly.type
_entity_poly.pdbx_seq_one_letter_code
_entity_poly.pdbx_strand_id
1 'polypeptide(L)'
;MTKEEDWSIALKKAQQITRQTKNVTVAVRRRELARNFQLEKNTLLAACAKKETVAIEKILRGLITSRAQLTALKLEELRQRYGTVSQAVLDIFVKQYATDCAKLTRAVTRATRV
;
A
#
# COMPACT_ATOMS: atom_id res chain seq x y z
N MET A 1 -15.71 29.81 27.70
CA MET A 1 -15.43 28.77 26.71
C MET A 1 -16.23 27.55 27.11
N THR A 2 -17.39 27.38 26.48
CA THR A 2 -18.29 26.26 26.74
C THR A 2 -17.80 25.05 25.95
N LYS A 3 -17.93 23.84 26.50
CA LYS A 3 -17.44 22.59 25.88
C LYS A 3 -17.90 22.41 24.42
N GLU A 4 -19.03 23.00 24.04
CA GLU A 4 -19.60 22.96 22.69
C GLU A 4 -18.77 23.71 21.64
N GLU A 5 -18.07 24.78 22.01
CA GLU A 5 -17.20 25.55 21.11
C GLU A 5 -15.99 24.70 20.68
N ASP A 6 -15.41 23.94 21.61
CA ASP A 6 -14.26 23.06 21.38
C ASP A 6 -14.60 21.89 20.45
N TRP A 7 -15.80 21.31 20.57
CA TRP A 7 -16.27 20.26 19.67
C TRP A 7 -16.43 20.76 18.24
N SER A 8 -16.96 21.98 18.06
CA SER A 8 -17.14 22.58 16.73
C SER A 8 -15.80 22.85 16.03
N ILE A 9 -14.78 23.26 16.79
CA ILE A 9 -13.43 23.52 16.29
C ILE A 9 -12.73 22.21 15.94
N ALA A 10 -12.86 21.18 16.79
CA ALA A 10 -12.33 19.85 16.52
C ALA A 10 -12.95 19.23 15.25
N LEU A 11 -14.27 19.35 15.08
CA LEU A 11 -14.98 18.83 13.91
C LEU A 11 -14.56 19.56 12.62
N LYS A 12 -14.43 20.89 12.66
CA LYS A 12 -13.94 21.70 11.52
C LYS A 12 -12.50 21.33 11.15
N LYS A 13 -11.61 21.14 12.13
CA LYS A 13 -10.23 20.67 11.90
C LYS A 13 -10.22 19.28 11.27
N ALA A 14 -11.02 18.34 11.77
CA ALA A 14 -11.13 17.00 11.21
C ALA A 14 -11.66 17.02 9.76
N GLN A 15 -12.68 17.84 9.45
CA GLN A 15 -13.19 17.99 8.09
C GLN A 15 -12.17 18.65 7.14
N GLN A 16 -11.39 19.62 7.60
CA GLN A 16 -10.33 20.24 6.80
C GLN A 16 -9.21 19.25 6.48
N ILE A 17 -8.76 18.45 7.45
CA ILE A 17 -7.79 17.39 7.23
C ILE A 17 -8.33 16.39 6.22
N THR A 18 -9.58 15.95 6.38
CA THR A 18 -10.24 15.00 5.46
C THR A 18 -10.34 15.55 4.03
N ARG A 19 -10.59 16.85 3.85
CA ARG A 19 -10.60 17.53 2.54
C ARG A 19 -9.19 17.63 1.93
N GLN A 20 -8.18 17.91 2.73
CA GLN A 20 -6.78 17.95 2.27
C GLN A 20 -6.28 16.56 1.85
N THR A 21 -6.65 15.50 2.57
CA THR A 21 -6.32 14.11 2.17
C THR A 21 -7.02 13.71 0.87
N LYS A 22 -8.22 14.28 0.58
CA LYS A 22 -8.96 14.08 -0.66
C LYS A 22 -8.30 14.72 -1.89
N ASN A 23 -7.47 15.74 -1.71
CA ASN A 23 -6.83 16.49 -2.80
C ASN A 23 -5.40 16.02 -3.13
N VAL A 24 -4.87 15.00 -2.44
CA VAL A 24 -3.60 14.38 -2.84
C VAL A 24 -3.83 13.61 -4.13
N THR A 25 -3.17 14.03 -5.21
CA THR A 25 -3.32 13.39 -6.52
C THR A 25 -2.93 11.91 -6.45
N VAL A 26 -3.57 11.08 -7.26
CA VAL A 26 -3.26 9.63 -7.38
C VAL A 26 -1.76 9.41 -7.61
N ALA A 27 -1.13 10.29 -8.40
CA ALA A 27 0.31 10.28 -8.66
C ALA A 27 1.18 10.47 -7.41
N VAL A 28 0.78 11.35 -6.48
CA VAL A 28 1.50 11.55 -5.21
C VAL A 28 1.34 10.34 -4.31
N ARG A 29 0.11 9.81 -4.17
CA ARG A 29 -0.15 8.58 -3.39
C ARG A 29 0.67 7.40 -3.91
N ARG A 30 0.79 7.26 -5.24
CA ARG A 30 1.61 6.21 -5.86
C ARG A 30 3.09 6.36 -5.50
N ARG A 31 3.63 7.59 -5.51
CA ARG A 31 5.04 7.85 -5.15
C ARG A 31 5.32 7.52 -3.69
N GLU A 32 4.44 7.96 -2.78
CA GLU A 32 4.58 7.68 -1.34
C GLU A 32 4.51 6.18 -1.07
N LEU A 33 3.52 5.50 -1.63
CA LEU A 33 3.35 4.08 -1.45
C LEU A 33 4.51 3.28 -2.07
N ALA A 34 5.04 3.70 -3.22
CA ALA A 34 6.21 3.05 -3.82
C ALA A 34 7.47 3.22 -2.95
N ARG A 35 7.65 4.39 -2.32
CA ARG A 35 8.74 4.63 -1.36
C ARG A 35 8.59 3.75 -0.13
N ASN A 36 7.38 3.70 0.44
CA ASN A 36 7.09 2.87 1.62
C ASN A 36 7.30 1.39 1.32
N PHE A 37 6.83 0.92 0.16
CA PHE A 37 7.05 -0.46 -0.29
C PHE A 37 8.53 -0.81 -0.38
N GLN A 38 9.36 0.09 -0.92
CA GLN A 38 10.80 -0.14 -1.01
C GLN A 38 11.46 -0.18 0.38
N LEU A 39 11.02 0.68 1.30
CA LEU A 39 11.50 0.68 2.68
C LEU A 39 11.10 -0.63 3.40
N GLU A 40 9.85 -1.05 3.31
CA GLU A 40 9.37 -2.33 3.86
C GLU A 40 10.15 -3.53 3.30
N LYS A 41 10.48 -3.51 2.00
CA LYS A 41 11.31 -4.54 1.37
C LYS A 41 12.71 -4.60 1.98
N ASN A 42 13.33 -3.45 2.23
CA ASN A 42 14.64 -3.39 2.87
C ASN A 42 14.57 -3.91 4.31
N THR A 43 13.52 -3.54 5.06
CA THR A 43 13.28 -4.04 6.41
C THR A 43 13.07 -5.56 6.43
N LEU A 44 12.34 -6.11 5.45
CA LEU A 44 12.15 -7.55 5.30
C LEU A 44 13.49 -8.27 5.08
N LEU A 45 14.36 -7.73 4.23
CA LEU A 45 15.68 -8.31 3.97
C LEU A 45 16.55 -8.33 5.25
N ALA A 46 16.53 -7.24 6.03
CA ALA A 46 17.23 -7.17 7.31
C ALA A 46 16.68 -8.19 8.33
N ALA A 47 15.35 -8.33 8.42
CA ALA A 47 14.71 -9.31 9.29
C ALA A 47 15.04 -10.76 8.85
N CYS A 48 15.06 -11.03 7.54
CA CYS A 48 15.48 -12.32 6.98
C CYS A 48 16.93 -12.65 7.35
N ALA A 49 17.85 -11.68 7.25
CA ALA A 49 19.26 -11.89 7.62
C ALA A 49 19.43 -12.26 9.10
N LYS A 50 18.57 -11.71 9.97
CA LYS A 50 18.54 -12.00 11.41
C LYS A 50 17.68 -13.21 11.80
N LYS A 51 16.98 -13.84 10.84
CA LYS A 51 16.04 -14.96 11.05
C LYS A 51 14.92 -14.66 12.06
N GLU A 52 14.44 -13.41 12.12
CA GLU A 52 13.34 -12.99 13.01
C GLU A 52 11.97 -13.38 12.42
N THR A 53 11.59 -14.66 12.52
CA THR A 53 10.40 -15.25 11.88
C THR A 53 9.10 -14.46 12.11
N VAL A 54 8.81 -14.03 13.34
CA VAL A 54 7.60 -13.24 13.67
C VAL A 54 7.60 -11.88 12.96
N ALA A 55 8.74 -11.19 12.94
CA ALA A 55 8.88 -9.90 12.25
C ALA A 55 8.75 -10.07 10.73
N ILE A 56 9.37 -11.11 10.18
CA ILE A 56 9.33 -11.45 8.76
C ILE A 56 7.88 -11.65 8.28
N GLU A 57 7.07 -12.44 9.00
CA GLU A 57 5.67 -12.66 8.62
C GLU A 57 4.85 -11.37 8.64
N LYS A 58 5.03 -10.55 9.67
CA LYS A 58 4.35 -9.26 9.79
C LYS A 58 4.70 -8.32 8.64
N ILE A 59 6.00 -8.19 8.33
CA ILE A 59 6.48 -7.32 7.24
C ILE A 59 6.02 -7.85 5.88
N LEU A 60 6.03 -9.18 5.66
CA LEU A 60 5.55 -9.79 4.43
C LEU A 60 4.07 -9.51 4.17
N ARG A 61 3.20 -9.61 5.19
CA ARG A 61 1.78 -9.23 5.06
C ARG A 61 1.59 -7.75 4.71
N GLY A 62 2.41 -6.88 5.31
CA GLY A 62 2.46 -5.46 4.95
C GLY A 62 2.79 -5.24 3.48
N LEU A 63 3.87 -5.87 2.99
CA LEU A 63 4.29 -5.79 1.58
C LEU A 63 3.23 -6.28 0.60
N ILE A 64 2.53 -7.38 0.91
CA ILE A 64 1.43 -7.88 0.08
C ILE A 64 0.30 -6.85 0.00
N THR A 65 -0.06 -6.24 1.13
CA THR A 65 -1.08 -5.19 1.21
C THR A 65 -0.68 -3.94 0.41
N SER A 66 0.56 -3.47 0.61
CA SER A 66 1.15 -2.35 -0.14
C SER A 66 1.18 -2.65 -1.65
N ARG A 67 1.44 -3.90 -2.06
CA ARG A 67 1.39 -4.31 -3.46
C ARG A 67 -0.02 -4.27 -4.04
N ALA A 68 -1.03 -4.70 -3.28
CA ALA A 68 -2.43 -4.61 -3.69
C ALA A 68 -2.85 -3.15 -3.89
N GLN A 69 -2.50 -2.27 -2.95
CA GLN A 69 -2.76 -0.84 -3.04
C GLN A 69 -2.07 -0.18 -4.25
N LEU A 70 -0.80 -0.52 -4.55
CA LEU A 70 -0.11 -0.05 -5.75
C LEU A 70 -0.80 -0.51 -7.04
N THR A 71 -1.34 -1.73 -7.04
CA THR A 71 -2.06 -2.29 -8.18
C THR A 71 -3.38 -1.54 -8.40
N ALA A 72 -4.14 -1.29 -7.32
CA ALA A 72 -5.36 -0.51 -7.37
C ALA A 72 -5.15 0.92 -7.85
N LEU A 73 -4.11 1.62 -7.35
CA LEU A 73 -3.78 2.97 -7.79
C LEU A 73 -3.43 3.03 -9.28
N LYS A 74 -2.70 2.05 -9.81
CA LYS A 74 -2.41 1.99 -11.26
C LYS A 74 -3.68 1.79 -12.10
N LEU A 75 -4.61 0.95 -11.63
CA LEU A 75 -5.90 0.77 -12.30
C LEU A 75 -6.74 2.04 -12.26
N GLU A 76 -6.71 2.78 -11.15
CA GLU A 76 -7.33 4.10 -11.02
C GLU A 76 -6.71 5.12 -11.99
N GLU A 77 -5.38 5.16 -12.12
CA GLU A 77 -4.67 6.01 -13.09
C GLU A 77 -5.09 5.68 -14.54
N LEU A 78 -5.22 4.39 -14.88
CA LEU A 78 -5.69 3.96 -16.20
C LEU A 78 -7.14 4.38 -16.45
N ARG A 79 -8.00 4.21 -15.45
CA ARG A 79 -9.41 4.63 -15.52
C ARG A 79 -9.53 6.15 -15.70
N GLN A 80 -8.72 6.94 -15.02
CA GLN A 80 -8.71 8.40 -15.18
C GLN A 80 -8.24 8.84 -16.58
N ARG A 81 -7.32 8.10 -17.20
CA ARG A 81 -6.79 8.44 -18.54
C ARG A 81 -7.66 7.97 -19.69
N TYR A 82 -8.26 6.78 -19.57
CA TYR A 82 -8.93 6.09 -20.67
C TYR A 82 -10.42 5.82 -20.40
N GLY A 83 -10.96 6.26 -19.26
CA GLY A 83 -12.36 6.15 -18.88
C GLY A 83 -12.73 4.78 -18.30
N THR A 84 -12.68 3.73 -19.11
CA THR A 84 -13.01 2.36 -18.68
C THR A 84 -11.83 1.41 -18.87
N VAL A 85 -11.75 0.40 -18.01
CA VAL A 85 -10.70 -0.63 -18.06
C VAL A 85 -11.39 -1.94 -18.42
N SER A 86 -10.91 -2.62 -19.46
CA SER A 86 -11.47 -3.90 -19.89
C SER A 86 -11.12 -5.03 -18.92
N GLN A 87 -11.93 -6.09 -18.91
CA GLN A 87 -11.67 -7.27 -18.09
C GLN A 87 -10.28 -7.88 -18.37
N ALA A 88 -9.87 -7.92 -19.64
CA ALA A 88 -8.54 -8.41 -20.03
C ALA A 88 -7.39 -7.63 -19.36
N VAL A 89 -7.54 -6.30 -19.20
CA VAL A 89 -6.54 -5.49 -18.50
C VAL A 89 -6.58 -5.79 -17.00
N LEU A 90 -7.75 -5.94 -16.39
CA LEU A 90 -7.88 -6.33 -14.98
C LEU A 90 -7.19 -7.67 -14.72
N ASP A 91 -7.41 -8.66 -15.58
CA ASP A 91 -6.82 -10.00 -15.46
C ASP A 91 -5.29 -9.96 -15.52
N ILE A 92 -4.72 -9.13 -16.40
CA ILE A 92 -3.27 -8.91 -16.47
C ILE A 92 -2.74 -8.36 -15.14
N PHE A 93 -3.41 -7.36 -14.56
CA PHE A 93 -2.98 -6.75 -13.30
C PHE A 93 -3.12 -7.73 -12.11
N VAL A 94 -4.21 -8.49 -12.04
CA VAL A 94 -4.42 -9.51 -11.01
C VAL A 94 -3.40 -10.63 -11.12
N LYS A 95 -3.12 -11.11 -12.34
CA LYS A 95 -2.09 -12.14 -12.59
C LYS A 95 -0.69 -11.65 -12.21
N GLN A 96 -0.37 -10.39 -12.54
CA GLN A 96 0.91 -9.80 -12.16
C GLN A 96 1.03 -9.67 -10.64
N TYR A 97 -0.02 -9.17 -9.97
CA TYR A 97 -0.09 -9.10 -8.51
C TYR A 97 0.15 -10.48 -7.86
N ALA A 98 -0.59 -11.50 -8.30
CA ALA A 98 -0.45 -12.86 -7.78
C ALA A 98 0.97 -13.42 -7.99
N THR A 99 1.56 -13.16 -9.16
CA THR A 99 2.93 -13.57 -9.49
C THR A 99 3.95 -12.91 -8.55
N ASP A 100 3.79 -11.62 -8.28
CA ASP A 100 4.69 -10.87 -7.41
C ASP A 100 4.58 -11.33 -5.95
N CYS A 101 3.36 -11.55 -5.46
CA CYS A 101 3.12 -12.11 -4.13
C CYS A 101 3.73 -13.50 -3.99
N ALA A 102 3.54 -14.38 -4.98
CA ALA A 102 4.13 -15.71 -4.98
C ALA A 102 5.67 -15.66 -4.94
N LYS A 103 6.30 -14.73 -5.67
CA LYS A 103 7.76 -14.52 -5.64
C LYS A 103 8.23 -14.05 -4.26
N LEU A 104 7.52 -13.08 -3.65
CA LEU A 104 7.84 -12.58 -2.31
C LEU A 104 7.75 -13.68 -1.27
N THR A 105 6.64 -14.43 -1.24
CA THR A 105 6.45 -15.53 -0.29
C THR A 105 7.53 -16.60 -0.46
N ARG A 106 7.81 -17.05 -1.69
CA ARG A 106 8.86 -18.07 -1.94
C ARG A 106 10.24 -17.59 -1.51
N ALA A 107 10.59 -16.34 -1.78
CA ALA A 107 11.87 -15.78 -1.37
C ALA A 107 12.02 -15.77 0.16
N VAL A 108 10.96 -15.37 0.87
CA VAL A 108 10.91 -15.39 2.33
C VAL A 108 11.03 -16.82 2.86
N THR A 109 10.23 -17.77 2.36
CA THR A 109 10.28 -19.17 2.81
C THR A 109 11.66 -19.80 2.63
N ARG A 110 12.38 -19.46 1.54
CA ARG A 110 13.76 -19.90 1.33
C ARG A 110 14.74 -19.27 2.32
N ALA A 111 14.54 -18.00 2.65
CA ALA A 111 15.40 -17.29 3.61
C ALA A 111 15.17 -17.71 5.07
N THR A 112 13.96 -18.20 5.40
CA THR A 112 13.60 -18.61 6.76
C THR A 112 13.70 -20.10 7.04
N ARG A 113 13.84 -20.96 6.02
CA ARG A 113 14.11 -22.39 6.21
C ARG A 113 15.51 -22.57 6.81
N VAL A 114 15.55 -22.98 8.07
CA VAL A 114 16.63 -23.73 8.72
C VAL A 114 16.26 -25.21 8.64
#